data_AF-A0A7Y4T4H1-F1
#
_entry.id   AF-A0A7Y4T4H1-F1
#
_cell.length_a   1.000
_cell.length_b   1.000
_cell.length_c   1.000
_cell.angle_alpha   90.00
_cell.angle_beta   90.00
_cell.angle_gamma   90.00
#
_symmetry.space_group_name_H-M   'P 1'
#
loop_
_entity.id
_entity.type
_entity.pdbx_description
1 polymer ?
#
loop_
_entity_poly.entity_id
_entity_poly.type
_entity_poly.pdbx_seq_one_letter_code
_entity_poly.pdbx_strand_id
1 'polypeptide(L)'
;MKVCVLQADYGNSSVDYKNYDPARYLDHLLPEAEVHHAFLNKISTYRQIQDLSHQKFDIYVNLCEGYLEWDIPSIDVIHTLELLNLPYTGPTSKLYDPPKDLMKYVSYCCGIKTPLYYKLTDLKQVSEVLEQINFPMFVKPLKAGDSLGIDHNSRCTTKEDLELKLSCLIKEYDEILVEECIDGREFTVLVAANPQKEGECTSFTPVEYIFPEGFSFKTYSLKTSELHPESNKACDDLELELGLRDAAERIFKAFQGVGYGRMDFRVNENREIYFLEINFTCSVFYTKGYEGSADYILQFDGIGQEGFLKLIIEEGIARHQRKQKLYESKGNSISGFGIYATKDVKKGQVIFKGEERSQRFVTKRHVKRHWEPEDKRYFAQYAYPISDQVYCLWDENPTEWAPQNHCCTPNTHYDGLNVVASKSIKRGEELTLDYATFLDETAESFKCNCKSPECKKVVKGMKGNSVSVREQALIKPRVKKDDSRVEEVVSDKR
;
A
#
# COMPACT_ATOMS: atom_id res chain seq x y z
N MET A 1 0.58 -2.38 -26.89
CA MET A 1 -0.01 -2.06 -25.58
C MET A 1 -1.05 -0.96 -25.82
N LYS A 2 -2.23 -1.05 -25.20
CA LYS A 2 -3.30 -0.06 -25.29
C LYS A 2 -3.47 0.65 -23.96
N VAL A 3 -3.17 1.94 -23.90
CA VAL A 3 -3.12 2.75 -22.67
C VAL A 3 -4.24 3.77 -22.67
N CYS A 4 -4.94 3.92 -21.55
CA CYS A 4 -5.87 5.02 -21.34
C CYS A 4 -5.32 6.00 -20.30
N VAL A 5 -5.06 7.24 -20.70
CA VAL A 5 -4.63 8.32 -19.81
C VAL A 5 -5.88 9.04 -19.32
N LEU A 6 -6.15 8.95 -18.01
CA LEU A 6 -7.28 9.59 -17.34
C LEU A 6 -6.82 10.95 -16.80
N GLN A 7 -7.55 12.00 -17.15
CA GLN A 7 -7.28 13.38 -16.76
C GLN A 7 -8.55 14.07 -16.28
N ALA A 8 -8.41 15.13 -15.49
CA ALA A 8 -9.56 15.92 -15.07
C ALA A 8 -10.13 16.76 -16.23
N ASP A 9 -11.47 16.75 -16.37
CA ASP A 9 -12.19 17.72 -17.18
C ASP A 9 -12.55 18.95 -16.33
N TYR A 10 -11.98 20.09 -16.67
CA TYR A 10 -12.21 21.37 -16.01
C TYR A 10 -13.37 22.18 -16.60
N GLY A 11 -14.04 21.70 -17.64
CA GLY A 11 -15.02 22.48 -18.41
C GLY A 11 -16.16 23.10 -17.59
N ASN A 12 -16.54 22.45 -16.48
CA ASN A 12 -17.57 22.93 -15.55
C ASN A 12 -17.01 23.29 -14.15
N SER A 13 -15.68 23.33 -14.00
CA SER A 13 -15.02 23.55 -12.71
C SER A 13 -14.85 25.03 -12.38
N SER A 14 -15.13 25.35 -11.13
CA SER A 14 -14.89 26.65 -10.51
C SER A 14 -13.49 26.79 -9.91
N VAL A 15 -12.74 25.70 -9.79
CA VAL A 15 -11.39 25.68 -9.20
C VAL A 15 -10.40 26.38 -10.12
N ASP A 16 -9.55 27.23 -9.54
CA ASP A 16 -8.51 28.02 -10.23
C ASP A 16 -7.34 27.16 -10.73
N TYR A 17 -7.16 25.97 -10.15
CA TYR A 17 -6.19 24.95 -10.55
C TYR A 17 -6.22 24.60 -12.04
N LYS A 18 -7.35 24.82 -12.74
CA LYS A 18 -7.45 24.69 -14.21
C LYS A 18 -6.45 25.53 -15.00
N ASN A 19 -5.90 26.58 -14.39
CA ASN A 19 -4.89 27.44 -15.01
C ASN A 19 -3.47 26.85 -14.90
N TYR A 20 -3.29 25.83 -14.06
CA TYR A 20 -2.00 25.24 -13.70
C TYR A 20 -1.88 23.75 -14.05
N ASP A 21 -2.99 23.06 -14.36
CA ASP A 21 -3.00 21.67 -14.85
C ASP A 21 -3.43 21.59 -16.33
N PRO A 22 -2.53 21.89 -17.28
CA PRO A 22 -2.82 21.69 -18.70
C PRO A 22 -2.92 20.21 -19.05
N ALA A 23 -3.64 19.91 -20.14
CA ALA A 23 -3.71 18.54 -20.66
C ALA A 23 -2.31 17.98 -20.97
N ARG A 24 -2.02 16.80 -20.42
CA ARG A 24 -0.78 16.03 -20.57
C ARG A 24 -0.97 14.93 -21.61
N TYR A 25 -0.44 15.17 -22.82
CA TYR A 25 -0.46 14.20 -23.92
C TYR A 25 0.79 13.32 -23.90
N LEU A 26 0.63 12.02 -23.61
CA LEU A 26 1.75 11.11 -23.30
C LEU A 26 2.20 10.25 -24.49
N ASP A 27 1.60 10.45 -25.68
CA ASP A 27 1.88 9.67 -26.88
C ASP A 27 3.38 9.63 -27.23
N HIS A 28 4.05 10.76 -27.05
CA HIS A 28 5.47 10.92 -27.35
C HIS A 28 6.39 10.13 -26.39
N LEU A 29 5.91 9.78 -25.19
CA LEU A 29 6.63 8.95 -24.22
C LEU A 29 6.35 7.45 -24.41
N LEU A 30 5.36 7.09 -25.23
CA LEU A 30 4.94 5.72 -25.51
C LEU A 30 4.75 5.47 -27.01
N PRO A 31 5.79 5.66 -27.85
CA PRO A 31 5.66 5.62 -29.31
C PRO A 31 5.17 4.27 -29.87
N GLU A 32 5.31 3.19 -29.12
CA GLU A 32 4.88 1.83 -29.50
C GLU A 32 3.50 1.44 -28.95
N ALA A 33 2.85 2.32 -28.17
CA ALA A 33 1.54 2.07 -27.59
C ALA A 33 0.44 2.82 -28.35
N GLU A 34 -0.77 2.24 -28.35
CA GLU A 34 -1.98 2.97 -28.68
C GLU A 34 -2.41 3.75 -27.43
N VAL A 35 -2.28 5.07 -27.45
CA VAL A 35 -2.61 5.94 -26.31
C VAL A 35 -3.96 6.63 -26.54
N HIS A 36 -4.85 6.52 -25.57
CA HIS A 36 -6.15 7.17 -25.56
C HIS A 36 -6.21 8.15 -24.39
N HIS A 37 -6.60 9.39 -24.64
CA HIS A 37 -6.78 10.41 -23.60
C HIS A 37 -8.26 10.59 -23.27
N ALA A 38 -8.63 10.35 -22.01
CA ALA A 38 -10.00 10.52 -21.51
C ALA A 38 -10.05 11.60 -20.43
N PHE A 39 -10.92 12.59 -20.63
CA PHE A 39 -11.16 13.67 -19.68
C PHE A 39 -12.42 13.35 -18.87
N LEU A 40 -12.28 13.23 -17.56
CA LEU A 40 -13.30 12.77 -16.63
C LEU A 40 -13.97 13.94 -15.93
N ASN A 41 -15.29 13.90 -15.78
CA ASN A 41 -16.02 14.82 -14.93
C ASN A 41 -16.38 14.13 -13.61
N LYS A 42 -16.15 14.80 -12.47
CA LYS A 42 -16.36 14.24 -11.12
C LYS A 42 -17.75 13.64 -10.93
N ILE A 43 -18.78 14.25 -11.54
CA ILE A 43 -20.18 13.83 -11.41
C ILE A 43 -20.44 12.51 -12.16
N SER A 44 -19.69 12.22 -13.22
CA SER A 44 -19.90 11.07 -14.11
C SER A 44 -18.75 10.08 -14.16
N THR A 45 -17.75 10.20 -13.26
CA THR A 45 -16.54 9.36 -13.23
C THR A 45 -16.83 7.87 -13.38
N TYR A 46 -17.76 7.33 -12.57
CA TYR A 46 -18.10 5.90 -12.62
C TYR A 46 -18.56 5.46 -14.01
N ARG A 47 -19.51 6.19 -14.59
CA ARG A 47 -20.09 5.87 -15.90
C ARG A 47 -19.03 5.98 -17.01
N GLN A 48 -18.23 7.04 -16.99
CA GLN A 48 -17.18 7.25 -18.00
C GLN A 48 -16.15 6.11 -17.99
N ILE A 49 -15.65 5.73 -16.81
CA ILE A 49 -14.66 4.65 -16.70
C ILE A 49 -15.31 3.29 -17.00
N GLN A 50 -16.57 3.07 -16.62
CA GLN A 50 -17.31 1.88 -17.02
C GLN A 50 -17.40 1.76 -18.56
N ASP A 51 -17.72 2.84 -19.26
CA ASP A 51 -17.77 2.86 -20.73
C ASP A 51 -16.38 2.61 -21.34
N LEU A 52 -15.32 3.19 -20.77
CA LEU A 52 -13.93 2.94 -21.18
C LEU A 52 -13.51 1.48 -20.94
N SER A 53 -14.02 0.83 -19.89
CA SER A 53 -13.69 -0.57 -19.55
C SER A 53 -14.05 -1.54 -20.68
N HIS A 54 -15.10 -1.25 -21.45
CA HIS A 54 -15.51 -2.06 -22.61
C HIS A 54 -14.51 -2.01 -23.77
N GLN A 55 -13.62 -1.01 -23.80
CA GLN A 55 -12.60 -0.85 -24.84
C GLN A 55 -11.33 -1.68 -24.58
N LYS A 56 -11.25 -2.38 -23.43
CA LYS A 56 -10.20 -3.34 -23.06
C LYS A 56 -8.78 -2.76 -23.12
N PHE A 57 -8.55 -1.66 -22.41
CA PHE A 57 -7.20 -1.13 -22.20
C PHE A 57 -6.35 -2.08 -21.34
N ASP A 58 -5.04 -2.13 -21.60
CA ASP A 58 -4.07 -2.90 -20.82
C ASP A 58 -3.76 -2.23 -19.47
N ILE A 59 -3.85 -0.90 -19.40
CA ILE A 59 -3.53 -0.08 -18.22
C ILE A 59 -4.23 1.28 -18.32
N TYR A 60 -4.65 1.81 -17.17
CA TYR A 60 -5.13 3.18 -17.01
C TYR A 60 -4.08 4.03 -16.30
N VAL A 61 -3.49 5.00 -16.98
CA VAL A 61 -2.59 5.98 -16.37
C VAL A 61 -3.46 7.06 -15.72
N ASN A 62 -3.54 7.05 -14.39
CA ASN A 62 -4.36 8.01 -13.66
C ASN A 62 -3.55 9.28 -13.34
N LEU A 63 -3.95 10.41 -13.93
CA LEU A 63 -3.41 11.75 -13.64
C LEU A 63 -4.43 12.65 -12.94
N CYS A 64 -5.56 12.11 -12.46
CA CYS A 64 -6.52 12.87 -11.68
C CYS A 64 -6.04 13.02 -10.23
N GLU A 65 -5.82 14.27 -9.82
CA GLU A 65 -5.17 14.65 -8.56
C GLU A 65 -6.00 15.62 -7.70
N GLY A 66 -7.31 15.74 -7.96
CA GLY A 66 -8.16 16.70 -7.27
C GLY A 66 -8.37 16.39 -5.79
N TYR A 67 -8.56 17.40 -4.96
CA TYR A 67 -8.97 17.19 -3.56
C TYR A 67 -10.45 16.81 -3.45
N LEU A 68 -10.84 16.25 -2.29
CA LEU A 68 -12.22 15.82 -2.04
C LEU A 68 -13.21 16.98 -2.17
N GLU A 69 -12.79 18.15 -1.69
CA GLU A 69 -13.54 19.41 -1.65
C GLU A 69 -13.69 20.06 -3.03
N TRP A 70 -12.87 19.66 -4.01
CA TRP A 70 -12.89 20.24 -5.35
C TRP A 70 -14.00 19.64 -6.21
N ASP A 71 -14.42 20.36 -7.26
CA ASP A 71 -15.45 19.91 -8.21
C ASP A 71 -14.88 19.12 -9.41
N ILE A 72 -13.62 18.68 -9.32
CA ILE A 72 -12.90 17.87 -10.33
C ILE A 72 -12.62 16.44 -9.83
N PRO A 73 -12.37 15.47 -10.73
CA PRO A 73 -12.11 14.08 -10.34
C PRO A 73 -10.95 13.94 -9.34
N SER A 74 -11.16 13.07 -8.37
CA SER A 74 -10.33 12.86 -7.19
C SER A 74 -10.22 11.35 -6.88
N ILE A 75 -10.35 10.96 -5.60
CA ILE A 75 -10.39 9.56 -5.15
C ILE A 75 -11.51 8.74 -5.81
N ASP A 76 -12.57 9.38 -6.32
CA ASP A 76 -13.66 8.73 -7.06
C ASP A 76 -13.18 7.96 -8.30
N VAL A 77 -12.10 8.42 -8.94
CA VAL A 77 -11.45 7.72 -10.06
C VAL A 77 -10.84 6.40 -9.57
N ILE A 78 -10.08 6.45 -8.47
CA ILE A 78 -9.42 5.27 -7.89
C ILE A 78 -10.45 4.26 -7.38
N HIS A 79 -11.48 4.71 -6.66
CA HIS A 79 -12.56 3.84 -6.22
C HIS A 79 -13.24 3.13 -7.40
N THR A 80 -13.47 3.84 -8.50
CA THR A 80 -14.08 3.26 -9.70
C THR A 80 -13.16 2.22 -10.35
N LEU A 81 -11.87 2.52 -10.49
CA LEU A 81 -10.88 1.59 -11.04
C LEU A 81 -10.74 0.33 -10.19
N GLU A 82 -10.73 0.46 -8.86
CA GLU A 82 -10.70 -0.66 -7.92
C GLU A 82 -11.97 -1.51 -7.98
N LEU A 83 -13.14 -0.86 -8.04
CA LEU A 83 -14.45 -1.52 -8.12
C LEU A 83 -14.61 -2.32 -9.43
N LEU A 84 -14.17 -1.77 -10.55
CA LEU A 84 -14.19 -2.42 -11.85
C LEU A 84 -13.03 -3.42 -12.04
N ASN A 85 -12.16 -3.58 -11.03
CA ASN A 85 -10.95 -4.41 -11.09
C ASN A 85 -10.12 -4.12 -12.36
N LEU A 86 -9.83 -2.84 -12.61
CA LEU A 86 -9.01 -2.41 -13.74
C LEU A 86 -7.54 -2.24 -13.31
N PRO A 87 -6.56 -2.50 -14.19
CA PRO A 87 -5.15 -2.17 -13.93
C PRO A 87 -4.94 -0.66 -14.03
N TYR A 88 -4.26 -0.03 -13.07
CA TYR A 88 -4.03 1.43 -13.12
C TYR A 88 -2.74 1.86 -12.41
N THR A 89 -2.23 3.05 -12.72
CA THR A 89 -1.04 3.65 -12.07
C THR A 89 -1.42 4.45 -10.82
N GLY A 90 -0.47 4.68 -9.92
CA GLY A 90 -0.68 5.48 -8.72
C GLY A 90 -1.24 4.69 -7.52
N PRO A 91 -1.74 5.39 -6.48
CA PRO A 91 -2.03 4.79 -5.19
C PRO A 91 -3.33 3.98 -5.15
N THR A 92 -3.53 3.20 -4.08
CA THR A 92 -4.86 2.68 -3.73
C THR A 92 -5.68 3.75 -3.04
N SER A 93 -6.98 3.55 -2.94
CA SER A 93 -7.88 4.44 -2.19
C SER A 93 -7.43 4.67 -0.74
N LYS A 94 -6.76 3.68 -0.13
CA LYS A 94 -6.19 3.78 1.23
C LYS A 94 -5.01 4.73 1.36
N LEU A 95 -4.29 4.99 0.28
CA LEU A 95 -3.06 5.80 0.26
C LEU A 95 -3.29 7.19 -0.33
N TYR A 96 -4.50 7.49 -0.83
CA TYR A 96 -4.78 8.71 -1.59
C TYR A 96 -4.37 9.99 -0.85
N ASP A 97 -4.85 10.16 0.37
CA ASP A 97 -4.59 11.34 1.21
C ASP A 97 -4.47 10.90 2.68
N PRO A 98 -3.30 10.37 3.09
CA PRO A 98 -3.09 9.95 4.47
C PRO A 98 -3.16 11.16 5.42
N PRO A 99 -3.74 11.02 6.63
CA PRO A 99 -3.70 12.09 7.62
C PRO A 99 -2.25 12.48 8.00
N LYS A 100 -1.97 13.77 8.15
CA LYS A 100 -0.62 14.26 8.49
C LYS A 100 -0.07 13.68 9.80
N ASP A 101 -0.92 13.44 10.80
CA ASP A 101 -0.49 12.79 12.05
C ASP A 101 -0.09 11.33 11.86
N LEU A 102 -0.79 10.58 10.99
CA LEU A 102 -0.36 9.25 10.56
C LEU A 102 0.99 9.31 9.84
N MET A 103 1.19 10.26 8.92
CA MET A 103 2.48 10.46 8.23
C MET A 103 3.63 10.67 9.22
N LYS A 104 3.43 11.52 10.22
CA LYS A 104 4.41 11.79 11.26
C LYS A 104 4.69 10.56 12.13
N TYR A 105 3.66 9.81 12.50
CA TYR A 105 3.82 8.58 13.27
C TYR A 105 4.59 7.50 12.49
N VAL A 106 4.29 7.33 11.20
CA VAL A 106 5.03 6.42 10.32
C VAL A 106 6.49 6.83 10.20
N SER A 107 6.77 8.12 10.01
CA SER A 107 8.14 8.66 10.00
C SER A 107 8.90 8.34 11.29
N TYR A 108 8.26 8.54 12.45
CA TYR A 108 8.83 8.19 13.75
C TYR A 108 9.14 6.69 13.87
N CYS A 109 8.22 5.82 13.46
CA CYS A 109 8.46 4.37 13.43
C CYS A 109 9.61 3.98 12.49
N CYS A 110 9.84 4.78 11.44
CA CYS A 110 10.98 4.64 10.55
C CYS A 110 12.27 5.24 11.11
N GLY A 111 12.27 5.86 12.29
CA GLY A 111 13.46 6.53 12.84
C GLY A 111 13.87 7.79 12.07
N ILE A 112 12.95 8.40 11.31
CA ILE A 112 13.16 9.65 10.59
C ILE A 112 12.47 10.77 11.37
N LYS A 113 13.19 11.88 11.60
CA LYS A 113 12.64 13.01 12.34
C LYS A 113 11.48 13.63 11.56
N THR A 114 10.55 14.22 12.29
CA THR A 114 9.50 15.11 11.77
C THR A 114 9.43 16.30 12.72
N PRO A 115 9.04 17.50 12.26
CA PRO A 115 8.81 18.61 13.17
C PRO A 115 7.89 18.20 14.31
N LEU A 116 8.26 18.56 15.55
CA LEU A 116 7.39 18.44 16.71
C LEU A 116 6.12 19.24 16.42
N TYR A 117 4.96 18.71 16.82
CA TYR A 117 3.69 19.31 16.47
C TYR A 117 2.64 19.22 17.57
N TYR A 118 1.67 20.13 17.50
CA TYR A 118 0.47 20.14 18.32
C TYR A 118 -0.75 20.37 17.40
N LYS A 119 -1.81 19.58 17.60
CA LYS A 119 -3.09 19.72 16.89
C LYS A 119 -4.06 20.55 17.73
N LEU A 120 -4.60 21.60 17.14
CA LEU A 120 -5.46 22.56 17.82
C LEU A 120 -6.80 22.70 17.09
N THR A 121 -7.88 22.77 17.87
CA THR A 121 -9.25 23.04 17.39
C THR A 121 -9.88 24.28 18.04
N ASP A 122 -9.33 24.76 19.17
CA ASP A 122 -9.82 25.96 19.89
C ASP A 122 -8.63 26.83 20.36
N LEU A 123 -8.75 28.15 20.23
CA LEU A 123 -7.76 29.14 20.72
C LEU A 123 -7.45 29.00 22.21
N LYS A 124 -8.35 28.41 23.01
CA LYS A 124 -8.09 28.12 24.43
C LYS A 124 -6.90 27.17 24.63
N GLN A 125 -6.51 26.40 23.62
CA GLN A 125 -5.40 25.46 23.68
C GLN A 125 -4.03 26.11 23.42
N VAL A 126 -3.97 27.43 23.14
CA VAL A 126 -2.70 28.13 22.86
C VAL A 126 -1.69 28.00 24.02
N SER A 127 -2.15 27.99 25.27
CA SER A 127 -1.26 27.79 26.41
C SER A 127 -0.57 26.42 26.38
N GLU A 128 -1.28 25.37 25.95
CA GLU A 128 -0.73 24.02 25.84
C GLU A 128 0.31 23.93 24.72
N VAL A 129 0.11 24.67 23.61
CA VAL A 129 1.09 24.78 22.52
C VAL A 129 2.39 25.40 23.03
N LEU A 130 2.30 26.51 23.79
CA LEU A 130 3.45 27.24 24.32
C LEU A 130 4.26 26.45 25.35
N GLU A 131 3.66 25.44 25.99
CA GLU A 131 4.35 24.52 26.90
C GLU A 131 5.15 23.44 26.16
N GLN A 132 4.79 23.13 24.90
CA GLN A 132 5.35 22.00 24.15
C GLN A 132 6.30 22.41 23.03
N ILE A 133 6.03 23.54 22.36
CA ILE A 133 6.78 23.98 21.18
C ILE A 133 7.42 25.34 21.47
N ASN A 134 8.67 25.51 21.05
CA ASN A 134 9.38 26.79 21.14
C ASN A 134 9.25 27.58 19.83
N PHE A 135 9.37 28.91 19.92
CA PHE A 135 9.49 29.75 18.73
C PHE A 135 10.86 29.56 18.03
N PRO A 136 10.93 29.70 16.69
CA PRO A 136 9.81 29.97 15.77
C PRO A 136 8.91 28.73 15.53
N MET A 137 7.60 28.98 15.36
CA MET A 137 6.60 27.96 15.05
C MET A 137 6.09 28.12 13.62
N PHE A 138 5.59 27.04 13.05
CA PHE A 138 4.96 27.01 11.74
C PHE A 138 3.49 26.57 11.85
N VAL A 139 2.57 27.42 11.42
CA VAL A 139 1.12 27.23 11.55
C VAL A 139 0.49 26.97 10.19
N LYS A 140 -0.17 25.82 10.04
CA LYS A 140 -0.85 25.43 8.80
C LYS A 140 -2.14 24.65 9.08
N PRO A 141 -3.12 24.66 8.15
CA PRO A 141 -4.28 23.78 8.29
C PRO A 141 -3.87 22.30 8.28
N LEU A 142 -4.54 21.48 9.09
CA LEU A 142 -4.27 20.05 9.13
C LEU A 142 -4.67 19.40 7.81
N LYS A 143 -5.89 19.67 7.34
CA LYS A 143 -6.46 19.14 6.08
C LYS A 143 -6.46 20.21 5.00
N ALA A 144 -5.31 20.35 4.37
CA ALA A 144 -5.10 21.23 3.23
C ALA A 144 -3.85 20.76 2.49
N GLY A 145 -3.99 20.54 1.19
CA GLY A 145 -2.89 20.32 0.27
C GLY A 145 -2.41 21.62 -0.40
N ASP A 146 -1.38 21.52 -1.24
CA ASP A 146 -0.81 22.62 -2.03
C ASP A 146 -0.48 23.91 -1.27
N SER A 147 -0.23 23.83 0.03
CA SER A 147 0.01 24.99 0.89
C SER A 147 -1.21 25.95 1.01
N LEU A 148 -2.43 25.46 0.78
CA LEU A 148 -3.65 26.22 1.08
C LEU A 148 -3.67 26.63 2.57
N GLY A 149 -3.93 27.91 2.83
CA GLY A 149 -3.87 28.52 4.17
C GLY A 149 -2.46 28.86 4.68
N ILE A 150 -1.40 28.55 3.92
CA ILE A 150 -0.01 28.90 4.24
C ILE A 150 0.39 30.20 3.52
N ASP A 151 0.76 31.20 4.31
CA ASP A 151 1.24 32.50 3.86
C ASP A 151 2.48 32.94 4.67
N HIS A 152 2.97 34.16 4.45
CA HIS A 152 4.12 34.69 5.19
C HIS A 152 3.90 34.71 6.72
N ASN A 153 2.65 34.79 7.19
CA ASN A 153 2.30 34.78 8.61
C ASN A 153 2.19 33.37 9.20
N SER A 154 2.39 32.32 8.40
CA SER A 154 2.48 30.95 8.91
C SER A 154 3.74 30.71 9.73
N ARG A 155 4.81 31.51 9.56
CA ARG A 155 5.97 31.48 10.45
C ARG A 155 5.74 32.46 11.60
N CYS A 156 5.40 31.94 12.77
CA CYS A 156 5.14 32.73 13.96
C CYS A 156 6.42 32.80 14.82
N THR A 157 6.86 34.00 15.17
CA THR A 157 8.07 34.22 15.99
C THR A 157 7.74 34.69 17.41
N THR A 158 6.52 35.16 17.61
CA THR A 158 5.99 35.64 18.89
C THR A 158 4.64 35.00 19.20
N LYS A 159 4.20 35.15 20.45
CA LYS A 159 2.87 34.70 20.88
C LYS A 159 1.76 35.44 20.13
N GLU A 160 1.98 36.74 19.90
CA GLU A 160 1.05 37.60 19.18
C GLU A 160 0.89 37.14 17.72
N ASP A 161 1.99 36.77 17.05
CA ASP A 161 1.95 36.20 15.68
C ASP A 161 1.10 34.92 15.64
N LEU A 162 1.32 34.03 16.63
CA LEU A 162 0.63 32.75 16.75
C LEU A 162 -0.88 32.96 16.96
N GLU A 163 -1.27 33.78 17.93
CA GLU A 163 -2.68 34.08 18.21
C GLU A 163 -3.38 34.72 17.01
N LEU A 164 -2.70 35.64 16.32
CA LEU A 164 -3.23 36.28 15.11
C LEU A 164 -3.47 35.24 14.01
N LYS A 165 -2.47 34.42 13.67
CA LYS A 165 -2.58 33.43 12.59
C LYS A 165 -3.64 32.36 12.91
N LEU A 166 -3.69 31.88 14.15
CA LEU A 166 -4.71 30.92 14.59
C LEU A 166 -6.12 31.51 14.48
N SER A 167 -6.31 32.78 14.86
CA SER A 167 -7.62 33.45 14.78
C SER A 167 -8.14 33.62 13.34
N CYS A 168 -7.24 33.65 12.36
CA CYS A 168 -7.57 33.63 10.95
C CYS A 168 -7.99 32.22 10.51
N LEU A 169 -7.16 31.21 10.79
CA LEU A 169 -7.37 29.85 10.28
C LEU A 169 -8.55 29.11 10.92
N ILE A 170 -8.84 29.30 12.22
CA ILE A 170 -9.93 28.59 12.92
C ILE A 170 -11.31 28.94 12.36
N LYS A 171 -11.44 30.06 11.64
CA LYS A 171 -12.69 30.45 10.99
C LYS A 171 -12.98 29.64 9.73
N GLU A 172 -11.95 29.10 9.11
CA GLU A 172 -12.01 28.44 7.80
C GLU A 172 -11.70 26.95 7.88
N TYR A 173 -10.96 26.51 8.91
CA TYR A 173 -10.51 25.14 9.07
C TYR A 173 -10.81 24.62 10.47
N ASP A 174 -11.36 23.40 10.54
CA ASP A 174 -11.73 22.74 11.81
C ASP A 174 -10.52 22.37 12.67
N GLU A 175 -9.40 22.03 12.02
CA GLU A 175 -8.18 21.55 12.67
C GLU A 175 -6.96 22.29 12.12
N ILE A 176 -6.16 22.84 13.04
CA ILE A 176 -4.90 23.51 12.73
C ILE A 176 -3.75 22.69 13.31
N LEU A 177 -2.65 22.66 12.56
CA LEU A 177 -1.39 22.09 12.98
C LEU A 177 -0.39 23.21 13.29
N VAL A 178 0.12 23.23 14.51
CA VAL A 178 1.25 24.07 14.91
C VAL A 178 2.48 23.19 15.03
N GLU A 179 3.54 23.52 14.32
CA GLU A 179 4.78 22.74 14.25
C GLU A 179 5.97 23.57 14.72
N GLU A 180 7.02 22.91 15.19
CA GLU A 180 8.37 23.48 15.22
C GLU A 180 8.76 23.95 13.81
N CYS A 181 9.27 25.18 13.68
CA CYS A 181 9.76 25.66 12.40
C CYS A 181 11.19 25.15 12.16
N ILE A 182 11.34 24.21 11.24
CA ILE A 182 12.67 23.70 10.84
C ILE A 182 13.27 24.65 9.80
N ASP A 183 14.19 25.50 10.24
CA ASP A 183 15.03 26.30 9.36
C ASP A 183 16.03 25.42 8.60
N GLY A 184 16.36 25.80 7.36
CA GLY A 184 17.33 25.11 6.53
C GLY A 184 16.85 24.87 5.09
N ARG A 185 17.49 23.88 4.45
CA ARG A 185 17.27 23.53 3.03
C ARG A 185 16.00 22.69 2.89
N GLU A 186 15.32 22.78 1.74
CA GLU A 186 14.14 21.96 1.45
C GLU A 186 14.39 21.06 0.26
N PHE A 187 14.09 19.77 0.44
CA PHE A 187 14.28 18.74 -0.57
C PHE A 187 12.98 18.01 -0.85
N THR A 188 12.88 17.48 -2.07
CA THR A 188 11.80 16.59 -2.47
C THR A 188 12.36 15.34 -3.13
N VAL A 189 11.78 14.19 -2.81
CA VAL A 189 12.21 12.87 -3.28
C VAL A 189 11.00 12.14 -3.85
N LEU A 190 11.09 11.74 -5.11
CA LEU A 190 10.11 10.85 -5.73
C LEU A 190 10.49 9.40 -5.40
N VAL A 191 9.49 8.55 -5.21
CA VAL A 191 9.65 7.11 -4.99
C VAL A 191 8.60 6.36 -5.80
N ALA A 192 8.97 5.25 -6.43
CA ALA A 192 8.05 4.36 -7.12
C ALA A 192 8.18 2.92 -6.62
N ALA A 193 7.07 2.21 -6.52
CA ALA A 193 7.04 0.80 -6.17
C ALA A 193 7.68 -0.07 -7.26
N ASN A 194 8.31 -1.16 -6.85
CA ASN A 194 9.01 -2.05 -7.77
C ASN A 194 8.02 -3.02 -8.47
N PRO A 195 8.02 -3.11 -9.81
CA PRO A 195 7.11 -4.02 -10.52
C PRO A 195 7.39 -5.49 -10.24
N GLN A 196 8.66 -5.85 -10.03
CA GLN A 196 9.11 -7.24 -9.96
C GLN A 196 9.04 -7.82 -8.54
N LYS A 197 9.23 -7.00 -7.49
CA LYS A 197 9.25 -7.44 -6.09
C LYS A 197 8.33 -6.57 -5.23
N GLU A 198 7.21 -7.17 -4.81
CA GLU A 198 6.24 -6.57 -3.89
C GLU A 198 6.91 -6.13 -2.58
N GLY A 199 6.60 -4.92 -2.11
CA GLY A 199 7.18 -4.32 -0.92
C GLY A 199 8.53 -3.63 -1.11
N GLU A 200 9.16 -3.73 -2.30
CA GLU A 200 10.33 -2.92 -2.65
C GLU A 200 9.93 -1.68 -3.46
N CYS A 201 10.83 -0.69 -3.47
CA CYS A 201 10.67 0.55 -4.20
C CYS A 201 12.02 1.06 -4.71
N THR A 202 11.98 2.13 -5.50
CA THR A 202 13.15 2.84 -6.01
C THR A 202 12.92 4.33 -5.79
N SER A 203 13.87 4.98 -5.13
CA SER A 203 13.92 6.43 -5.00
C SER A 203 14.71 7.08 -6.15
N PHE A 204 14.32 8.30 -6.47
CA PHE A 204 14.88 9.11 -7.53
C PHE A 204 15.77 10.22 -6.96
N THR A 205 16.52 10.88 -7.83
CA THR A 205 17.42 12.00 -7.51
C THR A 205 16.69 13.08 -6.73
N PRO A 206 17.09 13.33 -5.46
CA PRO A 206 16.50 14.40 -4.67
C PRO A 206 16.73 15.77 -5.31
N VAL A 207 15.71 16.61 -5.27
CA VAL A 207 15.78 17.99 -5.76
C VAL A 207 15.64 18.94 -4.59
N GLU A 208 16.61 19.85 -4.47
CA GLU A 208 16.55 21.00 -3.58
C GLU A 208 15.72 22.11 -4.21
N TYR A 209 14.84 22.71 -3.41
CA TYR A 209 14.20 23.97 -3.75
C TYR A 209 14.97 25.15 -3.14
N ILE A 210 15.51 26.00 -4.00
CA ILE A 210 16.21 27.24 -3.64
C ILE A 210 15.18 28.35 -3.47
N PHE A 211 15.00 28.79 -2.23
CA PHE A 211 14.08 29.87 -1.90
C PHE A 211 14.53 31.19 -2.55
N PRO A 212 13.60 31.95 -3.17
CA PRO A 212 13.88 33.32 -3.57
C PRO A 212 14.28 34.20 -2.38
N GLU A 213 14.98 35.30 -2.64
CA GLU A 213 15.38 36.24 -1.60
C GLU A 213 14.15 36.73 -0.79
N GLY A 214 14.25 36.67 0.55
CA GLY A 214 13.16 37.04 1.45
C GLY A 214 12.18 35.92 1.80
N PHE A 215 12.31 34.74 1.21
CA PHE A 215 11.48 33.57 1.53
C PHE A 215 12.30 32.47 2.23
N SER A 216 11.64 31.71 3.11
CA SER A 216 12.26 30.57 3.81
C SER A 216 11.42 29.29 3.81
N PHE A 217 10.27 29.30 3.13
CA PHE A 217 9.34 28.17 2.95
C PHE A 217 8.42 28.41 1.74
N LYS A 218 7.82 27.34 1.19
CA LYS A 218 6.90 27.42 0.04
C LYS A 218 5.48 27.83 0.46
N THR A 219 5.10 29.07 0.14
CA THR A 219 3.70 29.53 0.20
C THR A 219 2.87 28.99 -0.97
N TYR A 220 1.53 29.09 -0.89
CA TYR A 220 0.65 28.77 -2.03
C TYR A 220 1.04 29.53 -3.30
N SER A 221 1.37 30.82 -3.18
CA SER A 221 1.81 31.63 -4.30
C SER A 221 3.09 31.07 -4.93
N LEU A 222 4.12 30.73 -4.15
CA LEU A 222 5.36 30.16 -4.70
C LEU A 222 5.16 28.81 -5.41
N LYS A 223 4.13 28.03 -5.04
CA LYS A 223 3.78 26.78 -5.72
C LYS A 223 3.04 26.99 -7.05
N THR A 224 2.29 28.09 -7.18
CA THR A 224 1.36 28.31 -8.30
C THR A 224 1.80 29.40 -9.27
N SER A 225 2.44 30.47 -8.80
CA SER A 225 2.75 31.65 -9.62
C SER A 225 4.09 31.57 -10.36
N GLU A 226 4.92 30.57 -10.09
CA GLU A 226 6.35 30.67 -10.39
C GLU A 226 6.97 29.33 -10.82
N LEU A 227 6.93 29.07 -12.12
CA LEU A 227 7.84 28.14 -12.78
C LEU A 227 9.24 28.75 -12.77
N HIS A 228 9.95 28.54 -11.67
CA HIS A 228 11.35 28.93 -11.50
C HIS A 228 12.25 27.72 -11.77
N PRO A 229 12.65 27.46 -13.02
CA PRO A 229 13.60 26.40 -13.32
C PRO A 229 14.92 26.59 -12.54
N GLU A 230 15.30 27.83 -12.27
CA GLU A 230 16.51 28.17 -11.50
C GLU A 230 16.40 27.85 -10.00
N SER A 231 15.18 27.68 -9.47
CA SER A 231 14.94 27.34 -8.07
C SER A 231 15.00 25.85 -7.79
N ASN A 232 15.11 24.98 -8.81
CA ASN A 232 15.16 23.54 -8.60
C ASN A 232 16.54 23.02 -9.00
N LYS A 233 17.28 22.47 -8.03
CA LYS A 233 18.63 21.94 -8.25
C LYS A 233 18.72 20.51 -7.77
N ALA A 234 19.36 19.64 -8.55
CA ALA A 234 19.72 18.32 -8.06
C ALA A 234 20.58 18.44 -6.79
N CYS A 235 20.36 17.54 -5.83
CA CYS A 235 21.22 17.44 -4.66
C CYS A 235 22.66 17.17 -5.09
N ASP A 236 23.58 18.06 -4.70
CA ASP A 236 24.99 18.00 -5.04
C ASP A 236 25.86 17.34 -3.96
N ASP A 237 25.25 17.03 -2.82
CA ASP A 237 25.87 16.37 -1.68
C ASP A 237 25.47 14.89 -1.64
N LEU A 238 26.44 14.01 -1.94
CA LEU A 238 26.21 12.56 -2.03
C LEU A 238 25.77 11.94 -0.70
N GLU A 239 26.29 12.39 0.44
CA GLU A 239 25.91 11.83 1.74
C GLU A 239 24.46 12.20 2.06
N LEU A 240 24.10 13.46 1.82
CA LEU A 240 22.74 13.94 2.03
C LEU A 240 21.76 13.28 1.06
N GLU A 241 22.15 13.12 -0.21
CA GLU A 241 21.36 12.41 -1.22
C GLU A 241 21.04 10.98 -0.77
N LEU A 242 22.05 10.22 -0.33
CA LEU A 242 21.86 8.85 0.15
C LEU A 242 20.97 8.82 1.40
N GLY A 243 21.11 9.78 2.31
CA GLY A 243 20.25 9.91 3.50
C GLY A 243 18.79 10.21 3.16
N LEU A 244 18.54 11.11 2.20
CA LEU A 244 17.19 11.46 1.72
C LEU A 244 16.53 10.28 1.01
N ARG A 245 17.28 9.56 0.16
CA ARG A 245 16.81 8.34 -0.51
C ARG A 245 16.45 7.24 0.49
N ASP A 246 17.31 6.93 1.46
CA ASP A 246 17.03 5.94 2.51
C ASP A 246 15.78 6.31 3.33
N ALA A 247 15.69 7.58 3.76
CA ALA A 247 14.54 8.07 4.51
C ALA A 247 13.23 7.90 3.70
N ALA A 248 13.24 8.31 2.43
CA ALA A 248 12.07 8.21 1.57
C ALA A 248 11.65 6.75 1.31
N GLU A 249 12.60 5.87 1.03
CA GLU A 249 12.30 4.44 0.80
C GLU A 249 11.74 3.77 2.05
N ARG A 250 12.30 4.04 3.24
CA ARG A 250 11.82 3.47 4.50
C ARG A 250 10.40 3.90 4.82
N ILE A 251 10.10 5.20 4.67
CA ILE A 251 8.77 5.75 4.90
C ILE A 251 7.78 5.13 3.88
N PHE A 252 8.15 5.04 2.60
CA PHE A 252 7.28 4.50 1.56
C PHE A 252 6.94 3.03 1.82
N LYS A 253 7.94 2.23 2.21
CA LYS A 253 7.75 0.82 2.58
C LYS A 253 6.90 0.67 3.84
N ALA A 254 7.05 1.54 4.84
CA ALA A 254 6.24 1.50 6.05
C ALA A 254 4.77 1.83 5.78
N PHE A 255 4.48 2.66 4.78
CA PHE A 255 3.13 2.86 4.25
C PHE A 255 2.61 1.69 3.40
N GLN A 256 3.44 0.68 3.11
CA GLN A 256 3.18 -0.33 2.07
C GLN A 256 2.83 0.34 0.74
N GLY A 257 3.58 1.39 0.39
CA GLY A 257 3.35 2.22 -0.77
C GLY A 257 3.30 1.42 -2.06
N VAL A 258 2.35 1.75 -2.92
CA VAL A 258 2.20 1.22 -4.27
C VAL A 258 2.07 2.37 -5.27
N GLY A 259 2.29 2.10 -6.56
CA GLY A 259 2.38 3.16 -7.56
C GLY A 259 3.60 4.03 -7.31
N TYR A 260 3.39 5.29 -6.96
CA TYR A 260 4.45 6.26 -6.67
C TYR A 260 3.99 7.30 -5.65
N GLY A 261 4.94 8.07 -5.12
CA GLY A 261 4.65 9.22 -4.27
C GLY A 261 5.86 10.14 -4.14
N ARG A 262 5.61 11.41 -3.86
CA ARG A 262 6.62 12.44 -3.61
C ARG A 262 6.66 12.77 -2.12
N MET A 263 7.84 12.81 -1.54
CA MET A 263 8.05 13.18 -0.15
C MET A 263 8.85 14.46 -0.05
N ASP A 264 8.41 15.35 0.83
CA ASP A 264 9.06 16.63 1.07
C ASP A 264 9.78 16.61 2.42
N PHE A 265 11.01 17.14 2.45
CA PHE A 265 11.92 17.10 3.60
C PHE A 265 12.53 18.48 3.87
N ARG A 266 12.86 18.75 5.13
CA ARG A 266 13.73 19.84 5.56
C ARG A 266 15.03 19.30 6.11
N VAL A 267 16.13 20.00 5.85
CA VAL A 267 17.46 19.65 6.35
C VAL A 267 18.01 20.86 7.07
N ASN A 268 18.19 20.73 8.40
CA ASN A 268 18.68 21.84 9.22
C ASN A 268 20.21 22.02 9.09
N GLU A 269 20.75 23.04 9.75
CA GLU A 269 22.19 23.35 9.74
C GLU A 269 23.06 22.21 10.31
N ASN A 270 22.49 21.35 11.17
CA ASN A 270 23.14 20.16 11.71
C ASN A 270 23.07 18.94 10.76
N ARG A 271 22.58 19.12 9.52
CA ARG A 271 22.36 18.08 8.51
C ARG A 271 21.33 17.01 8.92
N GLU A 272 20.44 17.34 9.84
CA GLU A 272 19.39 16.41 10.27
C GLU A 272 18.19 16.49 9.31
N ILE A 273 17.72 15.33 8.86
CA ILE A 273 16.60 15.21 7.91
C ILE A 273 15.27 15.14 8.66
N TYR A 274 14.37 16.05 8.32
CA TYR A 274 13.01 16.15 8.83
C TYR A 274 12.02 15.88 7.71
N PHE A 275 11.25 14.80 7.82
CA PHE A 275 10.13 14.53 6.94
C PHE A 275 8.96 15.47 7.23
N LEU A 276 8.41 16.09 6.17
CA LEU A 276 7.27 16.98 6.25
C LEU A 276 5.96 16.26 5.92
N GLU A 277 5.87 15.72 4.70
CA GLU A 277 4.68 15.07 4.17
C GLU A 277 5.00 14.17 2.97
N ILE A 278 4.06 13.29 2.64
CA ILE A 278 4.05 12.50 1.39
C ILE A 278 2.79 12.85 0.58
N ASN A 279 2.94 13.02 -0.72
CA ASN A 279 1.86 13.11 -1.68
C ASN A 279 1.90 11.90 -2.64
N PHE A 280 0.92 11.01 -2.54
CA PHE A 280 0.80 9.82 -3.39
C PHE A 280 0.15 10.09 -4.76
N THR A 281 -0.46 11.26 -4.94
CA THR A 281 -1.04 11.72 -6.22
C THR A 281 -0.35 13.01 -6.67
N CYS A 282 0.98 13.02 -6.61
CA CYS A 282 1.74 14.19 -7.03
C CYS A 282 1.71 14.36 -8.54
N SER A 283 1.62 15.61 -8.98
CA SER A 283 1.64 15.97 -10.39
C SER A 283 2.96 15.61 -11.05
N VAL A 284 2.87 15.11 -12.28
CA VAL A 284 4.00 14.67 -13.10
C VAL A 284 3.60 14.65 -14.58
N PHE A 285 4.59 14.61 -15.47
CA PHE A 285 4.46 14.62 -16.93
C PHE A 285 3.99 15.95 -17.50
N TYR A 286 4.29 17.05 -16.82
CA TYR A 286 4.04 18.36 -17.39
C TYR A 286 5.02 18.67 -18.53
N THR A 287 4.53 19.47 -19.47
CA THR A 287 5.35 19.99 -20.56
C THR A 287 6.18 21.17 -20.10
N LYS A 288 7.14 21.58 -20.93
CA LYS A 288 8.02 22.71 -20.62
C LYS A 288 7.23 23.98 -20.33
N GLY A 289 7.56 24.64 -19.22
CA GLY A 289 6.84 25.80 -18.71
C GLY A 289 5.60 25.44 -17.88
N TYR A 290 5.47 24.20 -17.40
CA TYR A 290 4.47 23.77 -16.41
C TYR A 290 5.05 22.76 -15.40
N GLU A 291 6.37 22.56 -15.39
CA GLU A 291 7.05 21.55 -14.59
C GLU A 291 6.76 21.68 -13.09
N GLY A 292 6.33 20.56 -12.48
CA GLY A 292 6.28 20.41 -11.03
C GLY A 292 7.57 19.82 -10.47
N SER A 293 7.65 19.69 -9.15
CA SER A 293 8.82 19.11 -8.48
C SER A 293 9.16 17.69 -8.96
N ALA A 294 8.16 16.86 -9.28
CA ALA A 294 8.41 15.52 -9.82
C ALA A 294 9.03 15.58 -11.22
N ASP A 295 8.62 16.53 -12.07
CA ASP A 295 9.21 16.69 -13.40
C ASP A 295 10.68 17.10 -13.33
N TYR A 296 11.04 18.03 -12.43
CA TYR A 296 12.44 18.38 -12.19
C TYR A 296 13.26 17.19 -11.68
N ILE A 297 12.73 16.39 -10.75
CA ILE A 297 13.38 15.15 -10.30
C ILE A 297 13.70 14.24 -11.49
N LEU A 298 12.72 14.02 -12.37
CA LEU A 298 12.88 13.15 -13.53
C LEU A 298 13.85 13.71 -14.58
N GLN A 299 13.94 15.03 -14.72
CA GLN A 299 14.94 15.69 -15.56
C GLN A 299 16.38 15.41 -15.07
N PHE A 300 16.59 15.28 -13.75
CA PHE A 300 17.91 15.05 -13.18
C PHE A 300 18.28 13.56 -13.00
N ASP A 301 17.30 12.66 -12.82
CA ASP A 301 17.55 11.25 -12.45
C ASP A 301 18.09 10.35 -13.58
N GLY A 302 18.10 10.85 -14.82
CA GLY A 302 18.65 10.14 -15.98
C GLY A 302 17.70 9.15 -16.65
N ILE A 303 16.67 8.63 -15.96
CA ILE A 303 15.62 7.82 -16.62
C ILE A 303 14.57 8.67 -17.34
N GLY A 304 14.41 9.93 -16.94
CA GLY A 304 13.46 10.86 -17.55
C GLY A 304 11.98 10.49 -17.36
N GLN A 305 11.11 11.31 -17.96
CA GLN A 305 9.67 11.06 -17.98
C GLN A 305 9.30 9.74 -18.66
N GLU A 306 9.99 9.37 -19.75
CA GLU A 306 9.73 8.12 -20.47
C GLU A 306 10.02 6.89 -19.60
N GLY A 307 11.20 6.85 -18.95
CA GLY A 307 11.58 5.74 -18.08
C GLY A 307 10.64 5.62 -16.88
N PHE A 308 10.25 6.75 -16.27
CA PHE A 308 9.31 6.76 -15.17
C PHE A 308 7.91 6.28 -15.56
N LEU A 309 7.39 6.74 -16.70
CA LEU A 309 6.08 6.30 -17.21
C LEU A 309 6.05 4.79 -17.45
N LYS A 310 7.11 4.23 -18.05
CA LYS A 310 7.24 2.77 -18.24
C LYS A 310 7.25 2.04 -16.89
N LEU A 311 8.03 2.52 -15.93
CA LEU A 311 8.12 1.93 -14.59
C LEU A 311 6.75 1.87 -13.89
N ILE A 312 6.00 2.97 -13.85
CA ILE A 312 4.70 3.00 -13.17
C ILE A 312 3.63 2.19 -13.92
N ILE A 313 3.71 2.08 -15.25
CA ILE A 313 2.84 1.20 -16.04
C ILE A 313 3.14 -0.26 -15.72
N GLU A 314 4.41 -0.65 -15.73
CA GLU A 314 4.83 -2.01 -15.36
C GLU A 314 4.39 -2.36 -13.93
N GLU A 315 4.55 -1.42 -12.99
CA GLU A 315 4.10 -1.58 -11.60
C GLU A 315 2.58 -1.80 -11.54
N GLY A 316 1.79 -0.95 -12.19
CA GLY A 316 0.33 -1.02 -12.16
C GLY A 316 -0.20 -2.33 -12.76
N ILE A 317 0.39 -2.78 -13.88
CA ILE A 317 0.07 -4.07 -14.50
C ILE A 317 0.47 -5.22 -13.55
N ALA A 318 1.69 -5.22 -13.03
CA ALA A 318 2.20 -6.30 -12.18
C ALA A 318 1.41 -6.39 -10.86
N ARG A 319 1.06 -5.26 -10.25
CA ARG A 319 0.21 -5.18 -9.05
C ARG A 319 -1.18 -5.72 -9.34
N HIS A 320 -1.79 -5.32 -10.45
CA HIS A 320 -3.09 -5.86 -10.86
C HIS A 320 -3.04 -7.38 -11.07
N GLN A 321 -2.00 -7.91 -11.71
CA GLN A 321 -1.79 -9.34 -11.91
C GLN A 321 -1.60 -10.10 -10.59
N ARG A 322 -0.83 -9.55 -9.64
CA ARG A 322 -0.64 -10.13 -8.30
C ARG A 322 -1.94 -10.21 -7.50
N LYS A 323 -2.86 -9.25 -7.70
CA LYS A 323 -4.18 -9.21 -7.05
C LYS A 323 -5.14 -10.27 -7.59
N GLN A 324 -4.95 -10.78 -8.81
CA GLN A 324 -5.88 -11.74 -9.40
C GLN A 324 -5.84 -13.10 -8.69
N LYS A 325 -6.98 -13.52 -8.14
CA LYS A 325 -7.14 -14.81 -7.46
C LYS A 325 -6.89 -15.95 -8.46
N LEU A 326 -6.12 -16.95 -8.03
CA LEU A 326 -5.88 -18.19 -8.81
C LEU A 326 -7.09 -19.14 -8.80
N TYR A 327 -8.16 -18.73 -8.13
CA TYR A 327 -9.36 -19.50 -7.93
C TYR A 327 -10.62 -18.63 -8.02
N GLU A 328 -11.73 -19.27 -8.33
CA GLU A 328 -13.08 -18.68 -8.27
C GLU A 328 -14.01 -19.61 -7.50
N SER A 329 -14.93 -19.05 -6.72
CA SER A 329 -15.95 -19.81 -5.99
C SER A 329 -17.09 -20.18 -6.92
N LYS A 330 -17.46 -21.46 -6.96
CA LYS A 330 -18.64 -21.96 -7.70
C LYS A 330 -19.52 -22.80 -6.81
N GLY A 331 -20.82 -22.59 -6.93
CA GLY A 331 -21.81 -23.48 -6.35
C GLY A 331 -21.82 -24.82 -7.09
N ASN A 332 -22.02 -25.91 -6.36
CA ASN A 332 -22.36 -27.21 -6.93
C ASN A 332 -23.60 -27.77 -6.22
N SER A 333 -24.40 -28.57 -6.92
CA SER A 333 -25.68 -29.10 -6.41
C SER A 333 -25.52 -30.20 -5.35
N ILE A 334 -24.29 -30.59 -4.98
CA ILE A 334 -23.98 -31.80 -4.20
C ILE A 334 -23.23 -31.48 -2.89
N SER A 335 -22.40 -30.44 -2.87
CA SER A 335 -21.48 -30.08 -1.78
C SER A 335 -21.54 -28.59 -1.42
N GLY A 336 -22.53 -27.85 -1.93
CA GLY A 336 -22.71 -26.43 -1.65
C GLY A 336 -21.83 -25.58 -2.54
N PHE A 337 -20.63 -25.23 -2.07
CA PHE A 337 -19.67 -24.39 -2.80
C PHE A 337 -18.27 -25.01 -2.75
N GLY A 338 -17.49 -24.76 -3.80
CA GLY A 338 -16.07 -25.10 -3.88
C GLY A 338 -15.30 -24.01 -4.61
N ILE A 339 -13.97 -24.02 -4.53
CA ILE A 339 -13.14 -23.14 -5.34
C ILE A 339 -12.45 -23.91 -6.48
N TYR A 340 -12.34 -23.27 -7.64
CA TYR A 340 -11.86 -23.90 -8.87
C TYR A 340 -10.76 -23.06 -9.49
N ALA A 341 -9.75 -23.71 -10.07
CA ALA A 341 -8.61 -23.03 -10.67
C ALA A 341 -9.03 -22.14 -11.86
N THR A 342 -8.66 -20.85 -11.84
CA THR A 342 -8.97 -19.92 -12.95
C THR A 342 -8.00 -20.06 -14.13
N LYS A 343 -6.84 -20.67 -13.89
CA LYS A 343 -5.79 -21.00 -14.88
C LYS A 343 -5.03 -22.25 -14.47
N ASP A 344 -4.17 -22.75 -15.35
CA ASP A 344 -3.26 -23.85 -15.01
C ASP A 344 -2.31 -23.43 -13.86
N VAL A 345 -2.23 -24.27 -12.82
CA VAL A 345 -1.39 -24.05 -11.64
C VAL A 345 -0.28 -25.09 -11.61
N LYS A 346 0.95 -24.64 -11.42
CA LYS A 346 2.11 -25.54 -11.33
C LYS A 346 2.22 -26.13 -9.91
N LYS A 347 2.75 -27.35 -9.81
CA LYS A 347 3.13 -27.93 -8.50
C LYS A 347 4.03 -26.95 -7.73
N GLY A 348 3.74 -26.75 -6.44
CA GLY A 348 4.46 -25.85 -5.54
C GLY A 348 4.05 -24.38 -5.64
N GLN A 349 3.16 -24.00 -6.55
CA GLN A 349 2.68 -22.63 -6.66
C GLN A 349 1.72 -22.31 -5.50
N VAL A 350 1.90 -21.12 -4.90
CA VAL A 350 0.99 -20.58 -3.88
C VAL A 350 -0.34 -20.20 -4.53
N ILE A 351 -1.42 -20.79 -4.04
CA ILE A 351 -2.81 -20.57 -4.49
C ILE A 351 -3.49 -19.52 -3.63
N PHE A 352 -3.35 -19.68 -2.31
CA PHE A 352 -3.85 -18.74 -1.32
C PHE A 352 -2.66 -18.28 -0.48
N LYS A 353 -2.37 -16.98 -0.53
CA LYS A 353 -1.39 -16.34 0.33
C LYS A 353 -2.03 -16.14 1.70
N GLY A 354 -1.62 -16.95 2.68
CA GLY A 354 -2.08 -16.89 4.07
C GLY A 354 -1.07 -16.25 5.02
N GLU A 355 0.20 -16.22 4.62
CA GLU A 355 1.26 -15.51 5.35
C GLU A 355 1.10 -13.98 5.20
N GLU A 356 1.50 -13.25 6.24
CA GLU A 356 1.58 -11.77 6.27
C GLU A 356 0.27 -11.00 5.99
N ARG A 357 -0.87 -11.70 5.86
CA ARG A 357 -2.20 -11.09 5.74
C ARG A 357 -2.90 -10.95 7.08
N SER A 358 -3.88 -10.06 7.13
CA SER A 358 -4.85 -10.01 8.22
C SER A 358 -5.60 -11.34 8.33
N GLN A 359 -5.73 -11.84 9.55
CA GLN A 359 -6.39 -13.10 9.90
C GLN A 359 -7.25 -12.89 11.16
N ARG A 360 -8.34 -13.64 11.25
CA ARG A 360 -9.24 -13.59 12.41
C ARG A 360 -8.86 -14.69 13.39
N PHE A 361 -8.23 -14.33 14.51
CA PHE A 361 -7.85 -15.28 15.56
C PHE A 361 -8.81 -15.26 16.74
N VAL A 362 -9.02 -16.42 17.34
CA VAL A 362 -9.81 -16.57 18.58
C VAL A 362 -9.14 -17.55 19.53
N THR A 363 -9.31 -17.32 20.84
CA THR A 363 -8.87 -18.28 21.85
C THR A 363 -10.00 -19.25 22.21
N LYS A 364 -9.64 -20.50 22.48
CA LYS A 364 -10.58 -21.55 22.92
C LYS A 364 -11.38 -21.14 24.17
N ARG A 365 -10.74 -20.39 25.10
CA ARG A 365 -11.39 -19.85 26.30
C ARG A 365 -12.48 -18.84 25.94
N HIS A 366 -12.22 -17.95 24.99
CA HIS A 366 -13.19 -16.95 24.56
C HIS A 366 -14.42 -17.61 23.94
N VAL A 367 -14.23 -18.55 23.00
CA VAL A 367 -15.32 -19.33 22.39
C VAL A 367 -16.18 -20.02 23.45
N LYS A 368 -15.57 -20.71 24.42
CA LYS A 368 -16.33 -21.41 25.46
C LYS A 368 -17.20 -20.47 26.31
N ARG A 369 -16.65 -19.31 26.69
CA ARG A 369 -17.28 -18.38 27.64
C ARG A 369 -18.31 -17.44 27.03
N HIS A 370 -18.09 -17.01 25.79
CA HIS A 370 -18.81 -15.87 25.23
C HIS A 370 -19.62 -16.19 23.98
N TRP A 371 -19.39 -17.33 23.33
CA TRP A 371 -20.10 -17.66 22.09
C TRP A 371 -21.37 -18.45 22.35
N GLU A 372 -22.40 -18.15 21.57
CA GLU A 372 -23.66 -18.86 21.59
C GLU A 372 -23.53 -20.26 20.97
N PRO A 373 -24.50 -21.17 21.18
CA PRO A 373 -24.44 -22.52 20.64
C PRO A 373 -24.25 -22.59 19.12
N GLU A 374 -24.79 -21.63 18.37
CA GLU A 374 -24.65 -21.57 16.91
C GLU A 374 -23.22 -21.19 16.48
N ASP A 375 -22.65 -20.15 17.06
CA ASP A 375 -21.27 -19.74 16.81
C ASP A 375 -20.26 -20.84 17.18
N LYS A 376 -20.55 -21.60 18.26
CA LYS A 376 -19.75 -22.76 18.66
C LYS A 376 -19.78 -23.88 17.62
N ARG A 377 -20.89 -24.06 16.89
CA ARG A 377 -20.95 -24.99 15.75
C ARG A 377 -20.14 -24.46 14.58
N TYR A 378 -20.27 -23.17 14.26
CA TYR A 378 -19.46 -22.52 13.23
C TYR A 378 -17.96 -22.67 13.52
N PHE A 379 -17.54 -22.45 14.77
CA PHE A 379 -16.18 -22.72 15.23
C PHE A 379 -15.75 -24.16 14.94
N ALA A 380 -16.55 -25.16 15.35
CA ALA A 380 -16.23 -26.57 15.16
C ALA A 380 -16.15 -26.99 13.68
N GLN A 381 -16.81 -26.26 12.78
CA GLN A 381 -16.83 -26.55 11.35
C GLN A 381 -15.69 -25.88 10.57
N TYR A 382 -15.35 -24.63 10.90
CA TYR A 382 -14.50 -23.81 10.03
C TYR A 382 -13.20 -23.33 10.69
N ALA A 383 -13.09 -23.40 12.02
CA ALA A 383 -11.87 -22.97 12.70
C ALA A 383 -10.75 -23.97 12.47
N TYR A 384 -9.55 -23.48 12.16
CA TYR A 384 -8.35 -24.32 12.09
C TYR A 384 -7.32 -23.92 13.16
N PRO A 385 -6.61 -24.89 13.75
CA PRO A 385 -5.75 -24.68 14.91
C PRO A 385 -4.39 -24.04 14.54
N ILE A 386 -4.10 -22.89 15.13
CA ILE A 386 -2.76 -22.24 15.07
C ILE A 386 -1.85 -22.81 16.16
N SER A 387 -2.41 -22.96 17.36
CA SER A 387 -1.81 -23.64 18.50
C SER A 387 -2.88 -24.45 19.25
N ASP A 388 -2.56 -24.98 20.43
CA ASP A 388 -3.50 -25.72 21.28
C ASP A 388 -4.64 -24.84 21.84
N GLN A 389 -4.40 -23.53 22.00
CA GLN A 389 -5.37 -22.58 22.55
C GLN A 389 -5.86 -21.53 21.55
N VAL A 390 -5.18 -21.36 20.41
CA VAL A 390 -5.46 -20.29 19.43
C VAL A 390 -5.85 -20.90 18.09
N TYR A 391 -6.95 -20.40 17.54
CA TYR A 391 -7.53 -20.86 16.29
C TYR A 391 -7.73 -19.69 15.33
N CYS A 392 -7.64 -19.97 14.05
CA CYS A 392 -7.95 -19.03 12.98
C CYS A 392 -9.32 -19.35 12.38
N LEU A 393 -10.05 -18.28 12.05
CA LEU A 393 -11.36 -18.31 11.43
C LEU A 393 -11.29 -17.68 10.05
N TRP A 394 -12.38 -17.81 9.31
CA TRP A 394 -12.55 -17.07 8.06
C TRP A 394 -12.63 -15.56 8.34
N ASP A 395 -12.27 -14.79 7.32
CA ASP A 395 -12.35 -13.34 7.31
C ASP A 395 -13.77 -12.85 7.63
N GLU A 396 -13.92 -11.66 8.17
CA GLU A 396 -15.25 -11.05 8.38
C GLU A 396 -15.86 -10.58 7.06
N ASN A 397 -15.03 -10.32 6.04
CA ASN A 397 -15.45 -9.98 4.68
C ASN A 397 -15.71 -11.25 3.85
N PRO A 398 -16.96 -11.57 3.45
CA PRO A 398 -17.26 -12.77 2.68
C PRO A 398 -16.61 -12.84 1.31
N THR A 399 -16.20 -11.71 0.74
CA THR A 399 -15.48 -11.68 -0.56
C THR A 399 -14.07 -12.30 -0.47
N GLU A 400 -13.55 -12.44 0.75
CA GLU A 400 -12.27 -13.09 1.04
C GLU A 400 -12.40 -14.59 1.33
N TRP A 401 -13.62 -15.12 1.43
CA TRP A 401 -13.83 -16.53 1.71
C TRP A 401 -13.40 -17.43 0.54
N ALA A 402 -12.78 -18.56 0.89
CA ALA A 402 -12.28 -19.54 -0.06
C ALA A 402 -12.72 -20.95 0.37
N PRO A 403 -14.02 -21.31 0.21
CA PRO A 403 -14.54 -22.61 0.63
C PRO A 403 -13.89 -23.73 -0.19
N GLN A 404 -12.89 -24.39 0.40
CA GLN A 404 -12.18 -25.52 -0.22
C GLN A 404 -12.77 -26.83 0.25
N ASN A 405 -13.21 -27.67 -0.69
CA ASN A 405 -13.81 -28.95 -0.35
C ASN A 405 -12.77 -30.01 0.04
N HIS A 406 -13.22 -30.97 0.85
CA HIS A 406 -12.39 -32.09 1.26
C HIS A 406 -12.19 -33.10 0.12
N CYS A 407 -10.94 -33.56 -0.08
CA CYS A 407 -10.65 -34.80 -0.80
C CYS A 407 -9.56 -35.60 -0.08
N CYS A 408 -9.72 -36.93 0.02
CA CYS A 408 -8.71 -37.80 0.63
C CYS A 408 -7.42 -37.89 -0.19
N THR A 409 -7.47 -37.53 -1.49
CA THR A 409 -6.31 -37.39 -2.39
C THR A 409 -6.28 -35.98 -2.96
N PRO A 410 -5.97 -34.97 -2.13
CA PRO A 410 -6.12 -33.56 -2.47
C PRO A 410 -5.12 -33.12 -3.54
N ASN A 411 -5.41 -32.00 -4.21
CA ASN A 411 -4.48 -31.33 -5.12
C ASN A 411 -3.85 -30.06 -4.52
N THR A 412 -4.24 -29.68 -3.30
CA THR A 412 -3.60 -28.61 -2.52
C THR A 412 -3.25 -29.09 -1.12
N HIS A 413 -2.38 -28.36 -0.43
CA HIS A 413 -2.08 -28.55 1.00
C HIS A 413 -1.64 -27.24 1.64
N TYR A 414 -1.67 -27.19 2.97
CA TYR A 414 -1.08 -26.08 3.72
C TYR A 414 0.44 -26.20 3.81
N ASP A 415 1.12 -25.09 3.59
CA ASP A 415 2.54 -24.87 3.86
C ASP A 415 2.64 -23.58 4.70
N GLY A 416 2.96 -23.71 5.98
CA GLY A 416 2.67 -22.67 6.98
C GLY A 416 1.17 -22.31 6.99
N LEU A 417 0.88 -21.04 6.72
CA LEU A 417 -0.47 -20.50 6.52
C LEU A 417 -0.87 -20.40 5.05
N ASN A 418 0.07 -20.59 4.11
CA ASN A 418 -0.24 -20.60 2.68
C ASN A 418 -0.93 -21.90 2.27
N VAL A 419 -1.73 -21.84 1.21
CA VAL A 419 -2.18 -23.04 0.49
C VAL A 419 -1.43 -23.14 -0.82
N VAL A 420 -0.76 -24.27 -1.04
CA VAL A 420 0.09 -24.52 -2.21
C VAL A 420 -0.37 -25.76 -2.98
N ALA A 421 -0.13 -25.76 -4.28
CA ALA A 421 -0.48 -26.89 -5.15
C ALA A 421 0.42 -28.10 -4.87
N SER A 422 -0.15 -29.25 -4.50
CA SER A 422 0.61 -30.50 -4.28
C SER A 422 1.02 -31.20 -5.58
N LYS A 423 0.30 -30.89 -6.67
CA LYS A 423 0.52 -31.36 -8.04
C LYS A 423 0.13 -30.27 -9.03
N SER A 424 0.42 -30.47 -10.32
CA SER A 424 -0.10 -29.59 -11.36
C SER A 424 -1.63 -29.70 -11.42
N ILE A 425 -2.32 -28.57 -11.56
CA ILE A 425 -3.79 -28.46 -11.55
C ILE A 425 -4.21 -27.76 -12.84
N LYS A 426 -5.19 -28.32 -13.53
CA LYS A 426 -5.70 -27.72 -14.78
C LYS A 426 -6.76 -26.66 -14.50
N ARG A 427 -6.84 -25.65 -15.37
CA ARG A 427 -7.93 -24.68 -15.34
C ARG A 427 -9.29 -25.40 -15.25
N GLY A 428 -10.12 -24.97 -14.31
CA GLY A 428 -11.45 -25.52 -14.07
C GLY A 428 -11.49 -26.73 -13.16
N GLU A 429 -10.34 -27.31 -12.75
CA GLU A 429 -10.32 -28.33 -11.71
C GLU A 429 -10.63 -27.72 -10.34
N GLU A 430 -11.35 -28.48 -9.51
CA GLU A 430 -11.64 -28.10 -8.12
C GLU A 430 -10.38 -28.19 -7.26
N LEU A 431 -10.15 -27.18 -6.44
CA LEU A 431 -9.06 -27.16 -5.46
C LEU A 431 -9.56 -27.77 -4.15
N THR A 432 -8.90 -28.83 -3.72
CA THR A 432 -9.35 -29.67 -2.61
C THR A 432 -8.23 -29.91 -1.61
N LEU A 433 -8.60 -29.97 -0.33
CA LEU A 433 -7.70 -30.21 0.81
C LEU A 433 -8.03 -31.51 1.54
N ASP A 434 -7.05 -32.14 2.19
CA ASP A 434 -7.33 -33.19 3.17
C ASP A 434 -7.44 -32.55 4.56
N TYR A 435 -8.67 -32.33 5.01
CA TYR A 435 -8.98 -31.75 6.33
C TYR A 435 -8.29 -32.47 7.50
N ALA A 436 -8.02 -33.77 7.40
CA ALA A 436 -7.32 -34.50 8.45
C ALA A 436 -5.86 -34.02 8.63
N THR A 437 -5.26 -33.40 7.61
CA THR A 437 -3.85 -32.97 7.65
C THR A 437 -3.63 -31.68 8.41
N PHE A 438 -4.66 -30.83 8.58
CA PHE A 438 -4.49 -29.52 9.22
C PHE A 438 -5.45 -29.23 10.39
N LEU A 439 -6.54 -29.99 10.53
CA LEU A 439 -7.48 -29.85 11.65
C LEU A 439 -7.10 -30.74 12.85
N ASP A 440 -7.51 -30.32 14.05
CA ASP A 440 -7.33 -31.03 15.31
C ASP A 440 -8.61 -31.77 15.77
N GLU A 441 -8.56 -32.38 16.95
CA GLU A 441 -9.70 -33.08 17.54
C GLU A 441 -10.94 -32.22 17.85
N THR A 442 -10.85 -30.88 17.72
CA THR A 442 -12.00 -29.99 17.93
C THR A 442 -12.89 -29.87 16.69
N ALA A 443 -12.37 -30.25 15.52
CA ALA A 443 -13.11 -30.22 14.28
C ALA A 443 -14.23 -31.28 14.26
N GLU A 444 -15.39 -30.90 13.73
CA GLU A 444 -16.52 -31.80 13.54
C GLU A 444 -16.17 -32.92 12.53
N SER A 445 -16.36 -34.17 12.94
CA SER A 445 -16.15 -35.32 12.06
C SER A 445 -17.33 -35.51 11.10
N PHE A 446 -17.06 -35.96 9.86
CA PHE A 446 -18.12 -36.17 8.87
C PHE A 446 -17.87 -37.41 7.99
N LYS A 447 -18.95 -37.90 7.36
CA LYS A 447 -18.89 -38.97 6.36
C LYS A 447 -18.40 -38.41 5.03
N CYS A 448 -17.32 -38.97 4.50
CA CYS A 448 -16.66 -38.48 3.31
C CYS A 448 -17.27 -39.09 2.03
N ASN A 449 -17.65 -38.21 1.12
CA ASN A 449 -18.20 -38.55 -0.20
C ASN A 449 -17.31 -38.07 -1.35
N CYS A 450 -16.00 -37.89 -1.12
CA CYS A 450 -15.06 -37.30 -2.10
C CYS A 450 -14.80 -38.14 -3.36
N LYS A 451 -15.34 -39.36 -3.44
CA LYS A 451 -15.18 -40.32 -4.56
C LYS A 451 -13.74 -40.73 -4.90
N SER A 452 -12.74 -40.30 -4.11
CA SER A 452 -11.37 -40.77 -4.25
C SER A 452 -11.27 -42.30 -4.07
N PRO A 453 -10.45 -43.01 -4.86
CA PRO A 453 -10.16 -44.43 -4.64
C PRO A 453 -9.61 -44.72 -3.24
N GLU A 454 -8.89 -43.77 -2.65
CA GLU A 454 -8.28 -43.87 -1.31
C GLU A 454 -9.15 -43.20 -0.22
N CYS A 455 -10.46 -43.12 -0.45
CA CYS A 455 -11.39 -42.46 0.47
C CYS A 455 -11.42 -43.15 1.86
N LYS A 456 -11.10 -42.37 2.90
CA LYS A 456 -11.09 -42.79 4.31
C LYS A 456 -12.49 -43.08 4.90
N LYS A 457 -13.56 -42.80 4.14
CA LYS A 457 -15.00 -42.89 4.50
C LYS A 457 -15.47 -41.99 5.64
N VAL A 458 -14.66 -41.78 6.66
CA VAL A 458 -14.89 -40.84 7.76
C VAL A 458 -13.66 -39.95 7.91
N VAL A 459 -13.88 -38.64 7.94
CA VAL A 459 -12.83 -37.65 8.13
C VAL A 459 -12.97 -37.08 9.52
N LYS A 460 -11.86 -37.04 10.25
CA LYS A 460 -11.74 -36.47 11.59
C LYS A 460 -10.40 -35.76 11.69
N GLY A 461 -10.33 -34.69 12.48
CA GLY A 461 -9.06 -34.03 12.75
C GLY A 461 -8.11 -34.90 13.58
N MET A 462 -6.83 -34.55 13.54
CA MET A 462 -5.76 -35.30 14.19
C MET A 462 -5.46 -34.73 15.57
N LYS A 463 -5.39 -35.60 16.59
CA LYS A 463 -5.16 -35.17 17.97
C LYS A 463 -3.87 -34.35 18.08
N GLY A 464 -3.97 -33.13 18.59
CA GLY A 464 -2.84 -32.22 18.81
C GLY A 464 -2.26 -31.60 17.54
N ASN A 465 -2.94 -31.69 16.40
CA ASN A 465 -2.49 -31.03 15.17
C ASN A 465 -2.64 -29.50 15.28
N SER A 466 -1.65 -28.75 14.84
CA SER A 466 -1.71 -27.28 14.78
C SER A 466 -0.62 -26.77 13.84
N VAL A 467 -0.72 -25.51 13.39
CA VAL A 467 0.37 -24.84 12.68
C VAL A 467 1.67 -24.96 13.48
N SER A 468 1.62 -24.64 14.79
CA SER A 468 2.78 -24.70 15.69
C SER A 468 3.48 -26.07 15.69
N VAL A 469 2.71 -27.16 15.74
CA VAL A 469 3.27 -28.53 15.73
C VAL A 469 3.88 -28.88 14.38
N ARG A 470 3.29 -28.43 13.27
CA ARG A 470 3.83 -28.64 11.92
C ARG A 470 5.15 -27.90 11.72
N GLU A 471 5.23 -26.64 12.14
CA GLU A 471 6.46 -25.85 12.07
C GLU A 471 7.59 -26.46 12.92
N GLN A 472 7.29 -26.90 14.15
CA GLN A 472 8.27 -27.56 15.02
C GLN A 472 8.81 -28.87 14.40
N ALA A 473 8.00 -29.58 13.62
CA ALA A 473 8.44 -30.80 12.97
C ALA A 473 9.48 -30.56 11.87
N LEU A 474 9.48 -29.37 11.24
CA LEU A 474 10.46 -28.98 10.21
C LEU A 474 11.85 -28.65 10.80
N ILE A 475 11.90 -28.17 12.05
CA ILE A 475 13.14 -27.72 12.72
C ILE A 475 13.98 -28.90 13.23
N LYS A 476 13.39 -30.09 13.43
CA LYS A 476 14.12 -31.23 14.00
C LYS A 476 15.26 -31.68 13.07
N PRO A 477 16.53 -31.73 13.54
CA PRO A 477 17.61 -32.24 12.72
C PRO A 477 17.32 -33.68 12.33
N ARG A 478 17.49 -34.01 11.05
CA ARG A 478 17.56 -35.41 10.59
C ARG A 478 18.69 -36.07 11.38
N VAL A 479 18.34 -36.84 12.41
CA VAL A 479 19.30 -37.73 13.08
C VAL A 479 19.85 -38.64 12.00
N LYS A 480 21.11 -38.43 11.60
CA LYS A 480 21.86 -39.40 10.79
C LYS A 480 21.83 -40.69 11.61
N LYS A 481 21.20 -41.74 11.08
CA LYS A 481 21.41 -43.10 11.57
C LYS A 481 22.89 -43.40 11.38
N ASP A 482 23.65 -43.36 12.46
CA ASP A 482 25.02 -43.85 12.49
C ASP A 482 24.94 -45.37 12.38
N ASP A 483 25.35 -45.89 11.23
CA ASP A 483 25.48 -47.32 10.94
C ASP A 483 26.90 -47.72 11.36
N SER A 484 27.16 -47.75 12.68
CA SER A 484 28.44 -48.23 13.20
C SER A 484 28.43 -49.76 13.19
N ARG A 485 28.80 -50.33 12.03
CA ARG A 485 29.30 -51.71 11.95
C ARG A 485 30.56 -51.82 12.80
N VAL A 486 30.52 -52.81 13.69
CA VAL A 486 31.64 -53.32 14.47
C VAL A 486 32.67 -53.90 13.49
N GLU A 487 33.88 -53.34 13.47
CA GLU A 487 35.08 -54.04 13.01
C GLU A 487 36.07 -54.08 14.18
N GLU A 488 36.16 -55.26 14.81
CA GLU A 488 37.29 -55.63 15.65
C GLU A 488 38.54 -55.74 14.76
N VAL A 489 39.49 -54.84 14.95
CA VAL A 489 40.87 -55.03 14.47
C VAL A 489 41.73 -55.49 15.64
N VAL A 490 42.00 -56.78 15.63
CA VAL A 490 43.07 -57.46 16.37
C VAL A 490 44.40 -56.78 16.06
N SER A 491 45.15 -56.36 17.08
CA SER A 491 46.60 -56.13 16.94
C SER A 491 47.35 -56.94 17.99
N ASP A 492 47.98 -58.00 17.49
CA ASP A 492 48.94 -58.86 18.17
C ASP A 492 50.36 -58.30 17.86
N LYS A 493 51.17 -58.11 18.91
CA LYS A 493 52.65 -58.09 18.95
C LYS A 493 53.43 -57.14 18.01
N ARG A 494 54.13 -56.16 18.59
CA ARG A 494 55.54 -56.26 19.06
C ARG A 494 55.99 -54.97 19.72
#